data_AF-A0A093Y1V8-F1
#
_entry.id   AF-A0A093Y1V8-F1
#
_cell.length_a   1.000
_cell.length_b   1.000
_cell.length_c   1.000
_cell.angle_alpha   90.00
_cell.angle_beta   90.00
_cell.angle_gamma   90.00
#
_symmetry.space_group_name_H-M   'P 1'
#
loop_
_entity.id
_entity.type
_entity.pdbx_description
1 polymer ?
#
loop_
_entity_poly.entity_id
_entity_poly.type
_entity_poly.pdbx_seq_one_letter_code
_entity_poly.pdbx_strand_id
1 'polypeptide(L)'
;SSDLAPFTFMIDGKSVESMFTTRDPVLHKALKSAVASKYSLSSMLQLEPLFDKCMPLFMAEMDKRAGTAIDFGSWCSWYSFDLTGLLSFQELFGFMEQAKDINGVIESSWSFMSYGALVGQYPYLHKYLLGNPCLVRFLDRISNANPMRLITETAHAAIKKYDEKSTDLRGDFLEYLRQKQLKNPETMTDRELINNILIFFVGAVNTNSASLRACFYYLVKTPDTYAKLVKEIQDADAKGLLSENLSFTEGQKLPYLQACIKEALRMYPIVGTPLDRVVPKGGDILSGHFLPEGTVVGISGWATQRDKGIFGDDAESFRPERWLDADKKQVKAMDQSMLAFGQGTRGCVGKHVAMMALTKTVGQIVRVFDMEWAAPSDNAHLRTEHDAQLAWSAEDWVYGRYEKQAKFYFKQVLASGLKHMYVASGDQEEVARFAYEAAEKNVTVSTKSDLLGAEDAAQLGALSLDEQGMVDFLVMLRASKFVSVGR
;
A
#
# COMPACT_ATOMS: atom_id res chain seq x y z
N SER A 1 -23.31 13.51 -8.99
CA SER A 1 -22.47 12.59 -8.19
C SER A 1 -22.78 12.70 -6.68
N SER A 2 -24.01 13.03 -6.29
CA SER A 2 -24.44 13.35 -4.92
C SER A 2 -24.67 12.16 -3.99
N ASP A 3 -24.57 10.92 -4.49
CA ASP A 3 -25.10 9.74 -3.79
C ASP A 3 -24.02 8.85 -3.16
N LEU A 4 -22.78 9.34 -3.07
CA LEU A 4 -21.67 8.64 -2.44
C LEU A 4 -21.48 9.17 -1.02
N ALA A 5 -21.58 8.28 -0.03
CA ALA A 5 -21.17 8.60 1.33
C ALA A 5 -19.65 8.86 1.35
N PRO A 6 -19.18 9.99 1.93
CA PRO A 6 -17.76 10.32 1.94
C PRO A 6 -17.00 9.36 2.88
N PHE A 7 -15.86 8.84 2.41
CA PHE A 7 -14.93 8.09 3.26
C PHE A 7 -14.08 9.11 4.05
N THR A 8 -14.52 9.42 5.26
CA THR A 8 -13.96 10.52 6.09
C THR A 8 -13.88 10.12 7.55
N PHE A 9 -13.09 10.86 8.32
CA PHE A 9 -13.11 10.75 9.78
C PHE A 9 -14.40 11.34 10.32
N MET A 10 -14.99 10.66 11.31
CA MET A 10 -16.11 11.17 12.10
C MET A 10 -15.56 11.73 13.41
N ILE A 11 -15.52 13.06 13.53
CA ILE A 11 -14.98 13.78 14.70
C ILE A 11 -16.13 14.55 15.35
N ASP A 12 -16.41 14.23 16.62
CA ASP A 12 -17.56 14.75 17.38
C ASP A 12 -18.90 14.62 16.64
N GLY A 13 -19.11 13.46 15.99
CA GLY A 13 -20.33 13.17 15.24
C GLY A 13 -20.46 13.90 13.90
N LYS A 14 -19.43 14.64 13.47
CA LYS A 14 -19.40 15.30 12.16
C LYS A 14 -18.37 14.65 11.24
N SER A 15 -18.75 14.49 9.97
CA SER A 15 -17.83 14.08 8.91
C SER A 15 -16.89 15.22 8.58
N VAL A 16 -15.58 14.96 8.56
CA VAL A 16 -14.55 15.95 8.24
C VAL A 16 -13.74 15.47 7.03
N GLU A 17 -13.74 16.26 5.95
CA GLU A 17 -12.91 16.00 4.77
C GLU A 17 -11.43 16.20 5.07
N SER A 18 -10.59 15.45 4.37
CA SER A 18 -9.18 15.34 4.64
C SER A 18 -8.40 15.57 3.34
N MET A 19 -7.13 15.99 3.44
CA MET A 19 -6.30 16.12 2.24
C MET A 19 -6.07 14.77 1.53
N PHE A 20 -6.31 13.63 2.19
CA PHE A 20 -6.26 12.31 1.57
C PHE A 20 -7.57 11.95 0.85
N THR A 21 -8.71 12.41 1.36
CA THR A 21 -10.03 11.89 0.95
C THR A 21 -10.82 12.87 0.08
N THR A 22 -10.52 14.17 0.15
CA THR A 22 -11.24 15.18 -0.62
C THR A 22 -10.98 15.05 -2.13
N ARG A 23 -12.06 15.13 -2.90
CA ARG A 23 -12.02 15.06 -4.36
C ARG A 23 -11.90 16.43 -5.01
N ASP A 24 -12.29 17.50 -4.29
CA ASP A 24 -12.19 18.86 -4.76
C ASP A 24 -10.72 19.31 -4.81
N PRO A 25 -10.17 19.67 -6.00
CA PRO A 25 -8.79 20.13 -6.12
C PRO A 25 -8.53 21.45 -5.36
N VAL A 26 -9.52 22.32 -5.19
CA VAL A 26 -9.38 23.60 -4.48
C VAL A 26 -9.27 23.34 -2.98
N LEU A 27 -10.20 22.57 -2.41
CA LEU A 27 -10.14 22.15 -1.02
C LEU A 27 -8.87 21.34 -0.71
N HIS A 28 -8.50 20.38 -1.57
CA HIS A 28 -7.26 19.62 -1.43
C HIS A 28 -6.04 20.54 -1.35
N LYS A 29 -5.95 21.53 -2.26
CA LYS A 29 -4.84 22.50 -2.25
C LYS A 29 -4.81 23.29 -0.95
N ALA A 30 -5.96 23.74 -0.45
CA ALA A 30 -6.07 24.49 0.79
C ALA A 30 -5.61 23.66 2.00
N LEU A 31 -6.16 22.44 2.17
CA LEU A 31 -5.82 21.52 3.26
C LEU A 31 -4.32 21.15 3.24
N LYS A 32 -3.79 20.76 2.08
CA LYS A 32 -2.37 20.40 1.95
C LYS A 32 -1.45 21.59 2.23
N SER A 33 -1.74 22.76 1.66
CA SER A 33 -0.91 23.96 1.87
C SER A 33 -0.93 24.43 3.33
N ALA A 34 -2.04 24.17 4.04
CA ALA A 34 -2.17 24.50 5.46
C ALA A 34 -1.25 23.69 6.37
N VAL A 35 -0.61 22.59 5.92
CA VAL A 35 0.34 21.83 6.75
C VAL A 35 1.67 21.52 6.06
N ALA A 36 1.77 21.73 4.74
CA ALA A 36 2.95 21.38 3.93
C ALA A 36 4.28 21.91 4.49
N SER A 37 4.30 23.10 5.11
CA SER A 37 5.54 23.65 5.67
C SER A 37 6.14 22.75 6.75
N LYS A 38 5.31 22.10 7.57
CA LYS A 38 5.77 21.21 8.63
C LYS A 38 6.37 19.92 8.10
N TYR A 39 5.97 19.51 6.90
CA TYR A 39 6.49 18.33 6.18
C TYR A 39 7.71 18.63 5.30
N SER A 40 8.17 19.88 5.25
CA SER A 40 9.34 20.27 4.47
C SER A 40 10.61 19.61 5.00
N LEU A 41 11.63 19.45 4.15
CA LEU A 41 12.92 18.89 4.54
C LEU A 41 13.55 19.68 5.70
N SER A 42 13.49 21.02 5.68
CA SER A 42 14.05 21.85 6.74
C SER A 42 13.35 21.63 8.08
N SER A 43 12.02 21.49 8.09
CA SER A 43 11.28 21.13 9.30
C SER A 43 11.57 19.70 9.76
N MET A 44 11.76 18.75 8.85
CA MET A 44 12.14 17.39 9.22
C MET A 44 13.52 17.32 9.88
N LEU A 45 14.50 18.06 9.37
CA LEU A 45 15.82 18.16 10.00
C LEU A 45 15.76 18.72 11.42
N GLN A 46 14.81 19.62 11.72
CA GLN A 46 14.59 20.11 13.09
C GLN A 46 13.94 19.07 14.01
N LEU A 47 13.13 18.16 13.45
CA LEU A 47 12.51 17.05 14.19
C LEU A 47 13.41 15.83 14.31
N GLU A 48 14.56 15.82 13.63
CA GLU A 48 15.49 14.70 13.62
C GLU A 48 15.89 14.20 15.03
N PRO A 49 16.11 15.06 16.05
CA PRO A 49 16.39 14.60 17.41
C PRO A 49 15.27 13.75 18.03
N LEU A 50 14.03 13.86 17.54
CA LEU A 50 12.93 12.97 17.97
C LEU A 50 13.06 11.57 17.37
N PHE A 51 13.59 11.43 16.15
CA PHE A 51 13.92 10.11 15.60
C PHE A 51 15.00 9.43 16.45
N ASP A 52 15.97 10.21 16.94
CA ASP A 52 17.07 9.74 17.78
C ASP A 52 16.65 9.33 19.18
N LYS A 53 15.42 9.64 19.61
CA LYS A 53 14.84 9.11 20.86
C LYS A 53 14.28 7.69 20.67
N CYS A 54 13.80 7.34 19.48
CA CYS A 54 13.30 5.99 19.18
C CYS A 54 14.44 5.00 18.94
N MET A 55 15.50 5.43 18.27
CA MET A 55 16.55 4.53 17.78
C MET A 55 17.26 3.74 18.90
N PRO A 56 17.72 4.36 20.00
CA PRO A 56 18.40 3.63 21.06
C PRO A 56 17.51 2.58 21.73
N LEU A 57 16.22 2.88 21.89
CA LEU A 57 15.25 1.91 22.42
C LEU A 57 15.09 0.72 21.46
N PHE A 58 14.94 0.98 20.16
CA PHE A 58 14.86 -0.08 19.17
C PHE A 58 16.14 -0.94 19.18
N MET A 59 17.33 -0.32 19.19
CA MET A 59 18.61 -1.04 19.26
C MET A 59 18.69 -1.91 20.52
N ALA A 60 18.35 -1.35 21.69
CA ALA A 60 18.39 -2.09 22.96
C ALA A 60 17.42 -3.28 22.98
N GLU A 61 16.23 -3.14 22.38
CA GLU A 61 15.29 -4.25 22.26
C GLU A 61 15.74 -5.31 21.24
N MET A 62 16.43 -4.91 20.17
CA MET A 62 17.04 -5.84 19.21
C MET A 62 18.21 -6.60 19.83
N ASP A 63 19.08 -5.93 20.59
CA ASP A 63 20.24 -6.53 21.26
C ASP A 63 19.81 -7.64 22.23
N LYS A 64 18.77 -7.40 23.04
CA LYS A 64 18.16 -8.42 23.92
C LYS A 64 17.68 -9.67 23.20
N ARG A 65 17.46 -9.59 21.88
CA ARG A 65 16.91 -10.65 21.04
C ARG A 65 17.91 -11.15 19.99
N ALA A 66 19.15 -10.68 20.04
CA ALA A 66 20.20 -11.14 19.13
C ALA A 66 20.36 -12.66 19.23
N GLY A 67 20.46 -13.34 18.08
CA GLY A 67 20.51 -14.80 18.00
C GLY A 67 19.16 -15.51 18.17
N THR A 68 18.04 -14.79 18.29
CA THR A 68 16.69 -15.37 18.32
C THR A 68 15.88 -15.00 17.08
N ALA A 69 15.04 -15.92 16.62
CA ALA A 69 14.11 -15.66 15.53
C ALA A 69 12.99 -14.72 16.00
N ILE A 70 12.80 -13.61 15.29
CA ILE A 70 11.76 -12.62 15.58
C ILE A 70 10.94 -12.30 14.34
N ASP A 71 9.65 -11.97 14.51
CA ASP A 71 8.88 -11.33 13.46
C ASP A 71 9.29 -9.85 13.37
N PHE A 72 10.25 -9.58 12.50
CA PHE A 72 10.76 -8.23 12.27
C PHE A 72 9.69 -7.28 11.69
N GLY A 73 8.64 -7.79 11.05
CA GLY A 73 7.52 -6.99 10.56
C GLY A 73 6.73 -6.34 11.69
N SER A 74 6.49 -7.08 12.77
CA SER A 74 5.85 -6.57 13.99
C SER A 74 6.70 -5.46 14.63
N TRP A 75 8.03 -5.63 14.70
CA TRP A 75 8.95 -4.59 15.17
C TRP A 75 8.92 -3.32 14.32
N CYS A 76 8.85 -3.45 12.99
CA CYS A 76 8.69 -2.29 12.10
C CYS A 76 7.38 -1.54 12.39
N SER A 77 6.31 -2.25 12.75
CA SER A 77 5.02 -1.64 13.14
C SER A 77 5.14 -0.92 14.49
N TRP A 78 5.71 -1.57 15.51
CA TRP A 78 5.91 -0.97 16.84
C TRP A 78 6.79 0.28 16.77
N TYR A 79 7.90 0.22 16.05
CA TYR A 79 8.76 1.37 15.79
C TYR A 79 8.00 2.51 15.12
N SER A 80 7.20 2.22 14.08
CA SER A 80 6.48 3.25 13.33
C SER A 80 5.38 3.92 14.16
N PHE A 81 4.71 3.18 15.05
CA PHE A 81 3.76 3.74 16.00
C PHE A 81 4.43 4.65 17.02
N ASP A 82 5.50 4.19 17.67
CA ASP A 82 6.23 4.97 18.68
C ASP A 82 6.90 6.21 18.06
N LEU A 83 7.48 6.09 16.86
CA LEU A 83 8.04 7.23 16.13
C LEU A 83 6.96 8.27 15.80
N THR A 84 5.79 7.82 15.36
CA THR A 84 4.67 8.73 15.06
C THR A 84 4.16 9.42 16.34
N GLY A 85 4.14 8.71 17.46
CA GLY A 85 3.86 9.27 18.79
C GLY A 85 4.85 10.36 19.17
N LEU A 86 6.15 10.13 18.99
CA LEU A 86 7.18 11.13 19.24
C LEU A 86 7.05 12.36 18.34
N LEU A 87 6.83 12.16 17.04
CA LEU A 87 6.69 13.27 16.09
C LEU A 87 5.43 14.10 16.33
N SER A 88 4.37 13.47 16.86
CA SER A 88 3.09 14.13 17.13
C SER A 88 3.04 14.80 18.50
N PHE A 89 3.56 14.13 19.53
CA PHE A 89 3.31 14.44 20.95
C PHE A 89 4.58 14.44 21.82
N GLN A 90 5.74 14.16 21.25
CA GLN A 90 6.99 13.85 21.98
C GLN A 90 6.86 12.74 23.03
N GLU A 91 5.98 11.79 22.77
CA GLU A 91 5.76 10.67 23.68
C GLU A 91 5.90 9.33 22.94
N LEU A 92 6.62 8.41 23.57
CA LEU A 92 6.61 6.99 23.19
C LEU A 92 5.34 6.36 23.76
N PHE A 93 4.56 5.67 22.92
CA PHE A 93 3.38 4.95 23.39
C PHE A 93 3.73 3.61 24.06
N GLY A 94 4.96 3.15 23.87
CA GLY A 94 5.51 1.96 24.52
C GLY A 94 5.25 0.68 23.74
N PHE A 95 4.98 0.76 22.43
CA PHE A 95 4.79 -0.43 21.60
C PHE A 95 6.07 -1.26 21.54
N MET A 96 7.23 -0.62 21.38
CA MET A 96 8.53 -1.30 21.38
C MET A 96 8.86 -1.89 22.75
N GLU A 97 8.67 -1.11 23.83
CA GLU A 97 8.96 -1.55 25.21
C GLU A 97 8.11 -2.75 25.62
N GLN A 98 6.83 -2.75 25.26
CA GLN A 98 5.91 -3.84 25.59
C GLN A 98 5.93 -4.98 24.56
N ALA A 99 6.57 -4.78 23.41
CA ALA A 99 6.66 -5.73 22.30
C ALA A 99 5.30 -6.38 21.94
N LYS A 100 4.24 -5.57 21.88
CA LYS A 100 2.87 -6.04 21.60
C LYS A 100 2.02 -4.95 20.94
N ASP A 101 0.94 -5.37 20.30
CA ASP A 101 -0.12 -4.46 19.87
C ASP A 101 -0.93 -3.97 21.08
N ILE A 102 -0.68 -2.73 21.49
CA ILE A 102 -1.38 -2.11 22.61
C ILE A 102 -2.83 -1.85 22.20
N ASN A 103 -3.76 -2.45 22.94
CA ASN A 103 -5.21 -2.33 22.73
C ASN A 103 -5.73 -2.77 21.35
N GLY A 104 -4.91 -3.40 20.50
CA GLY A 104 -5.31 -3.80 19.14
C GLY A 104 -5.29 -2.65 18.11
N VAL A 105 -4.54 -1.58 18.37
CA VAL A 105 -4.51 -0.39 17.49
C VAL A 105 -3.83 -0.69 16.15
N ILE A 106 -2.77 -1.52 16.13
CA ILE A 106 -2.08 -1.88 14.89
C ILE A 106 -3.00 -2.69 13.98
N GLU A 107 -3.62 -3.74 14.52
CA GLU A 107 -4.56 -4.59 13.78
C GLU A 107 -5.74 -3.77 13.26
N SER A 108 -6.27 -2.88 14.10
CA SER A 108 -7.32 -1.94 13.71
C SER A 108 -6.87 -1.02 12.57
N SER A 109 -5.67 -0.46 12.65
CA SER A 109 -5.13 0.41 11.58
C SER A 109 -4.98 -0.33 10.25
N TRP A 110 -4.49 -1.57 10.25
CA TRP A 110 -4.44 -2.41 9.04
C TRP A 110 -5.83 -2.75 8.50
N SER A 111 -6.80 -3.02 9.38
CA SER A 111 -8.20 -3.25 9.00
C SER A 111 -8.82 -2.01 8.35
N PHE A 112 -8.54 -0.83 8.89
CA PHE A 112 -8.97 0.45 8.29
C PHE A 112 -8.36 0.65 6.90
N MET A 113 -7.05 0.40 6.73
CA MET A 113 -6.39 0.52 5.43
C MET A 113 -6.95 -0.47 4.41
N SER A 114 -7.21 -1.72 4.82
CA SER A 114 -7.81 -2.75 3.96
C SER A 114 -9.23 -2.39 3.54
N TYR A 115 -10.02 -1.87 4.47
CA TYR A 115 -11.35 -1.32 4.17
C TYR A 115 -11.27 -0.13 3.21
N GLY A 116 -10.35 0.80 3.47
CA GLY A 116 -10.09 1.97 2.63
C GLY A 116 -9.69 1.60 1.20
N ALA A 117 -8.90 0.55 1.01
CA ALA A 117 -8.56 0.03 -0.31
C ALA A 117 -9.81 -0.46 -1.07
N LEU A 118 -10.68 -1.22 -0.40
CA LEU A 118 -11.93 -1.72 -0.99
C LEU A 118 -12.88 -0.57 -1.37
N VAL A 119 -13.19 0.33 -0.44
CA VAL A 119 -14.14 1.41 -0.70
C VAL A 119 -13.55 2.55 -1.52
N GLY A 120 -12.22 2.66 -1.60
CA GLY A 120 -11.55 3.56 -2.52
C GLY A 120 -11.79 3.15 -3.98
N GLN A 121 -11.72 1.84 -4.27
CA GLN A 121 -11.99 1.29 -5.61
C GLN A 121 -13.49 1.18 -5.92
N TYR A 122 -14.31 0.92 -4.90
CA TYR A 122 -15.77 0.86 -5.03
C TYR A 122 -16.50 1.81 -4.06
N PRO A 123 -16.45 3.14 -4.29
CA PRO A 123 -16.99 4.14 -3.36
C PRO A 123 -18.47 3.96 -3.03
N TYR A 124 -19.25 3.40 -3.96
CA TYR A 124 -20.68 3.17 -3.77
C TYR A 124 -20.98 2.10 -2.70
N LEU A 125 -20.01 1.25 -2.35
CA LEU A 125 -20.15 0.29 -1.25
C LEU A 125 -20.10 0.96 0.12
N HIS A 126 -19.39 2.09 0.24
CA HIS A 126 -19.17 2.74 1.53
C HIS A 126 -20.48 3.03 2.27
N LYS A 127 -21.51 3.51 1.55
CA LYS A 127 -22.83 3.84 2.12
C LYS A 127 -23.60 2.65 2.68
N TYR A 128 -23.26 1.42 2.26
CA TYR A 128 -23.87 0.18 2.76
C TYR A 128 -23.02 -0.47 3.86
N LEU A 129 -21.75 -0.05 3.99
CA LEU A 129 -20.77 -0.56 4.95
C LEU A 129 -20.57 0.45 6.09
N LEU A 130 -19.33 0.81 6.45
CA LEU A 130 -19.03 1.70 7.58
C LEU A 130 -19.50 3.16 7.35
N GLY A 131 -19.98 3.51 6.16
CA GLY A 131 -20.68 4.77 5.91
C GLY A 131 -22.16 4.74 6.34
N ASN A 132 -22.70 3.59 6.74
CA ASN A 132 -24.05 3.44 7.28
C ASN A 132 -24.05 3.59 8.81
N PRO A 133 -24.62 4.67 9.39
CA PRO A 133 -24.63 4.89 10.84
C PRO A 133 -25.35 3.79 11.63
N CYS A 134 -26.37 3.16 11.05
CA CYS A 134 -27.09 2.06 11.70
C CYS A 134 -26.20 0.81 11.80
N LEU A 135 -25.43 0.52 10.75
CA LEU A 135 -24.49 -0.60 10.76
C LEU A 135 -23.36 -0.34 11.77
N VAL A 136 -22.78 0.87 11.76
CA VAL A 136 -21.72 1.25 12.70
C VAL A 136 -22.19 1.12 14.15
N ARG A 137 -23.38 1.67 14.48
CA ARG A 137 -23.98 1.53 15.82
C ARG A 137 -24.25 0.08 16.21
N PHE A 138 -24.63 -0.76 15.25
CA PHE A 138 -24.85 -2.18 15.48
C PHE A 138 -23.53 -2.91 15.76
N LEU A 139 -22.50 -2.65 14.94
CA LEU A 139 -21.15 -3.20 15.13
C LEU A 139 -20.59 -2.78 16.48
N ASP A 140 -20.61 -1.48 16.81
CA ASP A 140 -20.13 -0.92 18.08
C ASP A 140 -20.84 -1.54 19.30
N ARG A 141 -22.08 -2.00 19.16
CA ARG A 141 -22.85 -2.65 20.24
C ARG A 141 -22.47 -4.11 20.45
N ILE A 142 -22.02 -4.80 19.41
CA ILE A 142 -21.71 -6.24 19.44
C ILE A 142 -20.22 -6.48 19.67
N SER A 143 -19.37 -5.58 19.16
CA SER A 143 -17.93 -5.64 19.32
C SER A 143 -17.34 -4.23 19.28
N ASN A 144 -16.26 -4.00 20.03
CA ASN A 144 -15.44 -2.79 19.86
C ASN A 144 -14.61 -2.81 18.56
N ALA A 145 -15.11 -3.48 17.51
CA ALA A 145 -14.39 -3.80 16.27
C ALA A 145 -14.33 -2.64 15.27
N ASN A 146 -14.79 -1.43 15.60
CA ASN A 146 -14.66 -0.30 14.69
C ASN A 146 -13.22 0.24 14.75
N PRO A 147 -12.39 -0.02 13.73
CA PRO A 147 -10.97 0.35 13.77
C PRO A 147 -10.75 1.86 13.89
N MET A 148 -11.69 2.65 13.37
CA MET A 148 -11.63 4.11 13.40
C MET A 148 -11.82 4.68 14.79
N ARG A 149 -12.64 4.01 15.61
CA ARG A 149 -12.92 4.47 16.96
C ARG A 149 -11.66 4.38 17.82
N LEU A 150 -10.95 3.25 17.75
CA LEU A 150 -9.75 3.02 18.54
C LEU A 150 -8.60 3.98 18.19
N ILE A 151 -8.39 4.26 16.89
CA ILE A 151 -7.39 5.24 16.44
C ILE A 151 -7.76 6.64 16.95
N THR A 152 -9.05 7.02 16.87
CA THR A 152 -9.54 8.33 17.32
C THR A 152 -9.44 8.49 18.84
N GLU A 153 -9.84 7.47 19.60
CA GLU A 153 -9.75 7.46 21.07
C GLU A 153 -8.30 7.56 21.54
N THR A 154 -7.38 6.86 20.87
CA THR A 154 -5.95 6.91 21.16
C THR A 154 -5.39 8.32 20.90
N ALA A 155 -5.75 8.95 19.78
CA ALA A 155 -5.34 10.32 19.49
C ALA A 155 -5.90 11.32 20.52
N HIS A 156 -7.17 11.19 20.92
CA HIS A 156 -7.77 12.05 21.96
C HIS A 156 -7.08 11.88 23.32
N ALA A 157 -6.80 10.65 23.72
CA ALA A 157 -6.11 10.37 24.97
C ALA A 157 -4.69 10.98 24.97
N ALA A 158 -3.97 10.87 23.84
CA ALA A 158 -2.65 11.47 23.67
C ALA A 158 -2.70 13.01 23.73
N ILE A 159 -3.65 13.65 23.04
CA ILE A 159 -3.83 15.11 23.09
C ILE A 159 -4.15 15.57 24.52
N LYS A 160 -5.07 14.89 25.21
CA LYS A 160 -5.42 15.23 26.59
C LYS A 160 -4.20 15.15 27.51
N LYS A 161 -3.45 14.05 27.45
CA LYS A 161 -2.22 13.86 28.24
C LYS A 161 -1.15 14.90 27.90
N TYR A 162 -1.05 15.27 26.63
CA TYR A 162 -0.14 16.31 26.15
C TYR A 162 -0.47 17.67 26.78
N ASP A 163 -1.76 18.02 26.84
CA ASP A 163 -2.27 19.29 27.38
C ASP A 163 -2.20 19.36 28.92
N GLU A 164 -2.22 18.22 29.62
CA GLU A 164 -2.04 18.14 31.08
C GLU A 164 -0.62 18.54 31.54
N LYS A 165 0.38 18.39 30.67
CA LYS A 165 1.77 18.75 30.95
C LYS A 165 2.08 20.10 30.32
N SER A 166 2.17 21.17 31.12
CA SER A 166 2.71 22.45 30.65
C SER A 166 4.23 22.32 30.49
N THR A 167 4.75 22.53 29.28
CA THR A 167 6.20 22.67 29.05
C THR A 167 6.45 23.75 28.02
N ASP A 168 7.72 24.13 27.87
CA ASP A 168 8.21 25.00 26.79
C ASP A 168 7.83 24.49 25.38
N LEU A 169 8.02 25.36 24.39
CA LEU A 169 7.81 25.10 22.96
C LEU A 169 8.46 23.77 22.54
N ARG A 170 7.63 22.74 22.34
CA ARG A 170 8.08 21.38 21.99
C ARG A 170 8.52 21.28 20.54
N GLY A 171 7.87 22.01 19.64
CA GLY A 171 8.20 22.00 18.22
C GLY A 171 7.78 20.73 17.48
N ASP A 172 6.97 19.86 18.07
CA ASP A 172 6.35 18.69 17.42
C ASP A 172 5.19 19.08 16.48
N PHE A 173 4.46 18.08 15.97
CA PHE A 173 3.34 18.30 15.05
C PHE A 173 2.12 18.92 15.74
N LEU A 174 1.78 18.49 16.95
CA LEU A 174 0.63 19.03 17.69
C LEU A 174 0.84 20.50 18.04
N GLU A 175 2.02 20.87 18.55
CA GLU A 175 2.37 22.26 18.85
C GLU A 175 2.28 23.15 17.60
N TYR A 176 2.77 22.66 16.46
CA TYR A 176 2.65 23.39 15.19
C TYR A 176 1.18 23.65 14.81
N LEU A 177 0.30 22.65 14.99
CA LEU A 177 -1.12 22.79 14.71
C LEU A 177 -1.80 23.75 15.70
N ARG A 178 -1.45 23.69 16.99
CA ARG A 178 -1.93 24.64 18.01
C ARG A 178 -1.52 26.07 17.71
N GLN A 179 -0.27 26.30 17.30
CA GLN A 179 0.17 27.64 16.88
C GLN A 179 -0.58 28.15 15.65
N LYS A 180 -0.92 27.26 14.70
CA LYS A 180 -1.77 27.62 13.56
C LYS A 180 -3.21 27.90 13.96
N GLN A 181 -3.76 27.14 14.89
CA GLN A 181 -5.07 27.36 15.49
C GLN A 181 -5.14 28.72 16.18
N LEU A 182 -4.13 29.11 16.95
CA LEU A 182 -4.08 30.43 17.58
C LEU A 182 -4.04 31.57 16.57
N LYS A 183 -3.34 31.39 15.43
CA LYS A 183 -3.24 32.40 14.38
C LYS A 183 -4.51 32.49 13.52
N ASN A 184 -5.14 31.36 13.21
CA ASN A 184 -6.28 31.28 12.30
C ASN A 184 -7.37 30.32 12.83
N PRO A 185 -8.03 30.65 13.96
CA PRO A 185 -8.94 29.74 14.65
C PRO A 185 -10.17 29.34 13.82
N GLU A 186 -10.59 30.19 12.86
CA GLU A 186 -11.69 29.89 11.94
C GLU A 186 -11.37 28.78 10.95
N THR A 187 -10.09 28.63 10.56
CA THR A 187 -9.65 27.64 9.56
C THR A 187 -9.04 26.40 10.18
N MET A 188 -8.39 26.52 11.33
CA MET A 188 -7.79 25.41 12.08
C MET A 188 -8.57 25.21 13.38
N THR A 189 -9.81 24.74 13.24
CA THR A 189 -10.68 24.39 14.37
C THR A 189 -10.15 23.16 15.13
N ASP A 190 -10.68 22.86 16.32
CA ASP A 190 -10.31 21.63 17.05
C ASP A 190 -10.53 20.37 16.22
N ARG A 191 -11.63 20.33 15.44
CA ARG A 191 -11.90 19.21 14.52
C ARG A 191 -10.85 19.11 13.43
N GLU A 192 -10.43 20.23 12.84
CA GLU A 192 -9.38 20.24 11.82
C GLU A 192 -8.02 19.83 12.40
N LEU A 193 -7.71 20.26 13.62
CA LEU A 193 -6.50 19.85 14.32
C LEU A 193 -6.48 18.34 14.54
N ILE A 194 -7.57 17.77 15.09
CA ILE A 194 -7.70 16.32 15.30
C ILE A 194 -7.63 15.58 13.96
N ASN A 195 -8.32 16.08 12.92
CA ASN A 195 -8.28 15.51 11.57
C ASN A 195 -6.85 15.44 11.03
N ASN A 196 -6.06 16.50 11.18
CA ASN A 196 -4.65 16.51 10.75
C ASN A 196 -3.77 15.52 11.51
N ILE A 197 -4.01 15.32 12.82
CA ILE A 197 -3.34 14.30 13.62
C ILE A 197 -3.70 12.90 13.12
N LEU A 198 -5.00 12.60 12.95
CA LEU A 198 -5.46 11.28 12.50
C LEU A 198 -4.92 10.91 11.11
N ILE A 199 -4.90 11.89 10.19
CA ILE A 199 -4.32 11.70 8.85
C ILE A 199 -2.82 11.41 8.94
N PHE A 200 -2.09 12.08 9.83
CA PHE A 200 -0.66 11.81 10.01
C PHE A 200 -0.45 10.38 10.51
N PHE A 201 -1.23 9.91 11.47
CA PHE A 201 -1.18 8.53 11.96
C PHE A 201 -1.45 7.50 10.86
N VAL A 202 -2.59 7.64 10.17
CA VAL A 202 -2.96 6.73 9.06
C VAL A 202 -1.93 6.75 7.94
N GLY A 203 -1.42 7.93 7.60
CA GLY A 203 -0.48 8.12 6.52
C GLY A 203 0.94 7.65 6.83
N ALA A 204 1.40 7.78 8.08
CA ALA A 204 2.79 7.50 8.47
C ALA A 204 3.01 6.08 8.97
N VAL A 205 2.09 5.54 9.76
CA VAL A 205 2.37 4.34 10.56
C VAL A 205 2.46 3.07 9.69
N ASN A 206 1.37 2.72 8.99
CA ASN A 206 1.32 1.50 8.18
C ASN A 206 2.29 1.56 7.00
N THR A 207 2.40 2.73 6.35
CA THR A 207 3.22 2.89 5.15
C THR A 207 4.71 2.81 5.48
N ASN A 208 5.14 3.43 6.58
CA ASN A 208 6.53 3.38 7.03
C ASN A 208 6.90 1.98 7.52
N SER A 209 6.01 1.33 8.28
CA SER A 209 6.20 -0.07 8.72
C SER A 209 6.40 -1.01 7.53
N ALA A 210 5.53 -0.92 6.52
CA ALA A 210 5.66 -1.75 5.33
C ALA A 210 6.90 -1.40 4.50
N SER A 211 7.30 -0.13 4.44
CA SER A 211 8.50 0.32 3.71
C SER A 211 9.77 -0.21 4.35
N LEU A 212 9.88 -0.12 5.68
CA LEU A 212 10.98 -0.71 6.45
C LEU A 212 11.03 -2.21 6.23
N ARG A 213 9.89 -2.90 6.37
CA ARG A 213 9.78 -4.34 6.13
C ARG A 213 10.25 -4.72 4.73
N ALA A 214 9.86 -3.98 3.70
CA ALA A 214 10.31 -4.22 2.32
C ALA A 214 11.82 -4.06 2.19
N CYS A 215 12.40 -2.99 2.75
CA CYS A 215 13.85 -2.77 2.72
C CYS A 215 14.61 -3.95 3.34
N PHE A 216 14.28 -4.33 4.57
CA PHE A 216 14.96 -5.43 5.26
C PHE A 216 14.69 -6.78 4.61
N TYR A 217 13.48 -7.02 4.09
CA TYR A 217 13.16 -8.25 3.37
C TYR A 217 14.09 -8.45 2.17
N TYR A 218 14.19 -7.47 1.27
CA TYR A 218 15.01 -7.61 0.07
C TYR A 218 16.50 -7.64 0.38
N LEU A 219 16.93 -6.89 1.40
CA LEU A 219 18.30 -6.92 1.88
C LEU A 219 18.69 -8.32 2.39
N VAL A 220 17.91 -8.90 3.31
CA VAL A 220 18.19 -10.24 3.87
C VAL A 220 18.05 -11.35 2.82
N LYS A 221 17.15 -11.18 1.84
CA LYS A 221 16.98 -12.13 0.72
C LYS A 221 18.05 -12.01 -0.36
N THR A 222 18.91 -11.00 -0.32
CA THR A 222 19.95 -10.76 -1.32
C THR A 222 21.31 -10.59 -0.65
N PRO A 223 21.96 -11.68 -0.19
CA PRO A 223 23.18 -11.61 0.64
C PRO A 223 24.32 -10.81 0.01
N ASP A 224 24.50 -10.89 -1.31
CA ASP A 224 25.53 -10.10 -2.02
C ASP A 224 25.26 -8.59 -1.92
N THR A 225 23.99 -8.19 -2.05
CA THR A 225 23.57 -6.80 -1.88
C THR A 225 23.71 -6.36 -0.43
N TYR A 226 23.35 -7.22 0.54
CA TYR A 226 23.55 -6.96 1.96
C TYR A 226 25.03 -6.71 2.28
N ALA A 227 25.92 -7.60 1.83
CA ALA A 227 27.35 -7.50 2.07
C ALA A 227 27.97 -6.21 1.49
N LYS A 228 27.52 -5.78 0.29
CA LYS A 228 27.94 -4.49 -0.29
C LYS A 228 27.49 -3.29 0.53
N LEU A 229 26.25 -3.31 1.06
CA LEU A 229 25.73 -2.26 1.93
C LEU A 229 26.50 -2.20 3.26
N VAL A 230 26.72 -3.36 3.89
CA VAL A 230 27.54 -3.48 5.10
C VAL A 230 28.93 -2.91 4.85
N LYS A 231 29.55 -3.26 3.72
CA LYS A 231 30.87 -2.73 3.35
C LYS A 231 30.88 -1.21 3.21
N GLU A 232 29.90 -0.62 2.52
CA GLU A 232 29.80 0.84 2.39
C GLU A 232 29.73 1.52 3.76
N ILE A 233 28.89 0.99 4.65
CA ILE A 233 28.70 1.55 5.99
C ILE A 233 29.98 1.41 6.83
N GLN A 234 30.62 0.24 6.82
CA GLN A 234 31.89 0.00 7.52
C GLN A 234 33.01 0.92 7.01
N ASP A 235 33.11 1.09 5.69
CA ASP A 235 34.12 1.96 5.08
C ASP A 235 33.89 3.45 5.45
N ALA A 236 32.64 3.88 5.64
CA ALA A 236 32.30 5.22 6.12
C ALA A 236 32.57 5.39 7.62
N ASP A 237 32.27 4.37 8.42
CA ASP A 237 32.50 4.34 9.86
C ASP A 237 34.00 4.39 10.20
N ALA A 238 34.82 3.60 9.50
CA ALA A 238 36.27 3.59 9.65
C ALA A 238 36.93 4.94 9.30
N LYS A 239 36.26 5.77 8.49
CA LYS A 239 36.69 7.14 8.17
C LYS A 239 36.20 8.19 9.17
N GLY A 240 35.48 7.78 10.21
CA GLY A 240 34.87 8.68 11.20
C GLY A 240 33.80 9.59 10.61
N LEU A 241 33.10 9.15 9.56
CA LEU A 241 32.09 9.95 8.86
C LEU A 241 30.68 9.80 9.44
N LEU A 242 30.48 8.88 10.40
CA LEU A 242 29.19 8.53 10.95
C LEU A 242 29.12 8.84 12.44
N SER A 243 28.10 9.59 12.85
CA SER A 243 27.75 9.82 14.25
C SER A 243 27.30 8.53 14.94
N GLU A 244 27.20 8.48 16.27
CA GLU A 244 26.75 7.29 17.03
C GLU A 244 25.37 6.79 16.54
N ASN A 245 24.40 7.72 16.52
CA ASN A 245 23.15 7.54 15.78
C ASN A 245 23.34 8.15 14.39
N LEU A 246 23.15 7.34 13.35
CA LEU A 246 23.27 7.76 11.96
C LEU A 246 22.32 8.94 11.69
N SER A 247 22.88 10.12 11.39
CA SER A 247 22.05 11.25 10.99
C SER A 247 21.52 11.07 9.57
N PHE A 248 20.42 11.75 9.26
CA PHE A 248 19.84 11.76 7.92
C PHE A 248 20.85 12.29 6.89
N THR A 249 21.58 13.35 7.24
CA THR A 249 22.55 13.97 6.32
C THR A 249 23.76 13.09 6.03
N GLU A 250 24.19 12.28 7.00
CA GLU A 250 25.23 11.27 6.80
C GLU A 250 24.71 10.12 5.94
N GLY A 251 23.53 9.57 6.26
CA GLY A 251 22.93 8.49 5.50
C GLY A 251 22.59 8.86 4.05
N GLN A 252 22.29 10.13 3.76
CA GLN A 252 22.12 10.63 2.38
C GLN A 252 23.44 10.63 1.58
N LYS A 253 24.60 10.62 2.25
CA LYS A 253 25.92 10.56 1.60
C LYS A 253 26.38 9.12 1.35
N LEU A 254 25.58 8.12 1.70
CA LEU A 254 25.83 6.69 1.46
C LEU A 254 25.05 6.26 0.20
N PRO A 255 25.67 6.34 -1.01
CA PRO A 255 24.94 6.15 -2.26
C PRO A 255 24.32 4.75 -2.40
N TYR A 256 24.98 3.70 -1.90
CA TYR A 256 24.47 2.34 -1.99
C TYR A 256 23.30 2.12 -1.01
N LEU A 257 23.33 2.69 0.19
CA LEU A 257 22.17 2.74 1.10
C LEU A 257 20.96 3.40 0.42
N GLN A 258 21.16 4.56 -0.21
CA GLN A 258 20.09 5.26 -0.93
C GLN A 258 19.55 4.43 -2.10
N ALA A 259 20.42 3.76 -2.84
CA ALA A 259 20.04 2.85 -3.92
C ALA A 259 19.23 1.65 -3.40
N CYS A 260 19.62 1.05 -2.26
CA CYS A 260 18.90 -0.07 -1.65
C CYS A 260 17.49 0.32 -1.23
N ILE A 261 17.33 1.46 -0.55
CA ILE A 261 16.01 1.97 -0.14
C ILE A 261 15.14 2.25 -1.38
N LYS A 262 15.72 2.92 -2.37
CA LYS A 262 15.01 3.26 -3.61
C LYS A 262 14.57 2.01 -4.38
N GLU A 263 15.43 1.01 -4.46
CA GLU A 263 15.12 -0.27 -5.11
C GLU A 263 14.06 -1.06 -4.35
N ALA A 264 14.07 -1.01 -3.01
CA ALA A 264 13.06 -1.68 -2.20
C ALA A 264 11.67 -1.07 -2.44
N LEU A 265 11.58 0.27 -2.52
CA LEU A 265 10.36 0.99 -2.86
C LEU A 265 9.93 0.77 -4.32
N ARG A 266 10.87 0.45 -5.22
CA ARG A 266 10.58 0.08 -6.61
C ARG A 266 9.94 -1.32 -6.66
N MET A 267 10.58 -2.26 -5.97
CA MET A 267 10.15 -3.65 -5.94
C MET A 267 8.84 -3.85 -5.17
N TYR A 268 8.60 -3.05 -4.14
CA TYR A 268 7.40 -3.12 -3.32
C TYR A 268 6.76 -1.72 -3.16
N PRO A 269 6.03 -1.23 -4.17
CA PRO A 269 5.24 -0.02 -4.02
C PRO A 269 4.13 -0.26 -3.00
N ILE A 270 4.26 0.40 -1.85
CA ILE A 270 3.41 0.20 -0.67
C ILE A 270 1.93 0.43 -0.96
N VAL A 271 1.63 1.45 -1.76
CA VAL A 271 0.27 1.71 -2.25
C VAL A 271 0.06 0.81 -3.47
N GLY A 272 -0.57 -0.34 -3.24
CA GLY A 272 -0.80 -1.34 -4.29
C GLY A 272 -2.00 -1.06 -5.20
N THR A 273 -2.91 -0.18 -4.80
CA THR A 273 -4.07 0.20 -5.61
C THR A 273 -3.67 1.11 -6.77
N PRO A 274 -4.39 1.09 -7.90
CA PRO A 274 -4.20 2.07 -8.97
C PRO A 274 -4.31 3.51 -8.47
N LEU A 275 -3.45 4.39 -8.97
CA LEU A 275 -3.49 5.83 -8.66
C LEU A 275 -4.45 6.55 -9.61
N ASP A 276 -5.74 6.53 -9.26
CA ASP A 276 -6.82 6.97 -10.14
C ASP A 276 -6.85 8.49 -10.43
N ARG A 277 -7.27 8.84 -11.64
CA ARG A 277 -7.57 10.18 -12.14
C ARG A 277 -8.88 10.15 -12.91
N VAL A 278 -9.62 11.26 -12.86
CA VAL A 278 -10.87 11.43 -13.62
C VAL A 278 -10.55 12.31 -14.81
N VAL A 279 -10.90 11.84 -16.01
CA VAL A 279 -10.76 12.61 -17.26
C VAL A 279 -11.59 13.89 -17.18
N PRO A 280 -11.01 15.05 -17.49
CA PRO A 280 -11.65 16.36 -17.30
C PRO A 280 -12.81 16.59 -18.27
N LYS A 281 -13.48 17.73 -18.07
CA LYS A 281 -14.60 18.16 -18.91
C LYS A 281 -14.16 18.27 -20.38
N GLY A 282 -14.94 17.69 -21.29
CA GLY A 282 -14.63 17.66 -22.73
C GLY A 282 -13.75 16.50 -23.20
N GLY A 283 -13.34 15.60 -22.31
CA GLY A 283 -12.47 14.46 -22.64
C GLY A 283 -10.99 14.84 -22.72
N ASP A 284 -10.14 13.83 -22.95
CA ASP A 284 -8.69 14.00 -23.10
C ASP A 284 -8.11 12.91 -24.02
N ILE A 285 -6.89 13.10 -24.53
CA ILE A 285 -6.19 12.11 -25.36
C ILE A 285 -5.03 11.51 -24.57
N LEU A 286 -5.07 10.20 -24.34
CA LEU A 286 -4.00 9.45 -23.69
C LEU A 286 -3.45 8.41 -24.66
N SER A 287 -2.15 8.46 -24.94
CA SER A 287 -1.47 7.54 -25.87
C SER A 287 -2.20 7.41 -27.23
N GLY A 288 -2.68 8.53 -27.77
CA GLY A 288 -3.40 8.58 -29.05
C GLY A 288 -4.88 8.19 -28.99
N HIS A 289 -5.40 7.78 -27.83
CA HIS A 289 -6.80 7.38 -27.66
C HIS A 289 -7.60 8.47 -26.97
N PHE A 290 -8.74 8.85 -27.55
CA PHE A 290 -9.67 9.77 -26.91
C PHE A 290 -10.42 9.06 -25.77
N LEU A 291 -10.35 9.66 -24.58
CA LEU A 291 -11.06 9.23 -23.40
C LEU A 291 -12.21 10.22 -23.13
N PRO A 292 -13.45 9.75 -23.01
CA PRO A 292 -14.58 10.60 -22.65
C PRO A 292 -14.43 11.23 -21.25
N GLU A 293 -15.01 12.41 -21.07
CA GLU A 293 -15.17 13.05 -19.76
C GLU A 293 -15.71 12.07 -18.72
N GLY A 294 -15.18 12.13 -17.50
CA GLY A 294 -15.65 11.30 -16.38
C GLY A 294 -15.10 9.87 -16.38
N THR A 295 -14.38 9.45 -17.42
CA THR A 295 -13.64 8.18 -17.42
C THR A 295 -12.63 8.19 -16.27
N VAL A 296 -12.57 7.10 -15.49
CA VAL A 296 -11.55 6.90 -14.46
C VAL A 296 -10.39 6.13 -15.07
N VAL A 297 -9.20 6.69 -14.99
CA VAL A 297 -7.95 6.06 -15.43
C VAL A 297 -7.00 5.93 -14.25
N GLY A 298 -6.39 4.76 -14.07
CA GLY A 298 -5.47 4.49 -12.98
C GLY A 298 -4.10 4.04 -13.50
N ILE A 299 -3.05 4.40 -12.78
CA ILE A 299 -1.69 3.89 -13.03
C ILE A 299 -1.28 2.98 -11.88
N SER A 300 -0.82 1.77 -12.19
CA SER A 300 -0.34 0.80 -11.21
C SER A 300 1.14 1.00 -10.94
N GLY A 301 1.50 1.23 -9.68
CA GLY A 301 2.90 1.24 -9.24
C GLY A 301 3.58 -0.12 -9.46
N TRP A 302 2.84 -1.22 -9.23
CA TRP A 302 3.35 -2.58 -9.39
C TRP A 302 3.78 -2.86 -10.83
N ALA A 303 2.94 -2.51 -11.81
CA ALA A 303 3.24 -2.69 -13.23
C ALA A 303 4.29 -1.67 -13.74
N THR A 304 4.09 -0.37 -13.45
CA THR A 304 4.96 0.70 -13.97
C THR A 304 6.41 0.54 -13.48
N GLN A 305 6.58 0.17 -12.22
CA GLN A 305 7.92 0.00 -11.62
C GLN A 305 8.62 -1.31 -12.03
N ARG A 306 7.98 -2.12 -12.88
CA ARG A 306 8.48 -3.39 -13.46
C ARG A 306 8.61 -3.34 -14.98
N ASP A 307 8.32 -2.19 -15.59
CA ASP A 307 8.47 -2.02 -17.04
C ASP A 307 9.92 -2.26 -17.47
N LYS A 308 10.16 -3.31 -18.26
CA LYS A 308 11.48 -3.69 -18.76
C LYS A 308 12.10 -2.65 -19.70
N GLY A 309 11.29 -1.85 -20.39
CA GLY A 309 11.77 -0.71 -21.18
C GLY A 309 12.39 0.40 -20.33
N ILE A 310 12.05 0.46 -19.04
CA ILE A 310 12.52 1.49 -18.09
C ILE A 310 13.52 0.91 -17.10
N PHE A 311 13.29 -0.31 -16.63
CA PHE A 311 14.11 -0.96 -15.61
C PHE A 311 14.95 -2.13 -16.16
N GLY A 312 15.02 -2.30 -17.47
CA GLY A 312 15.81 -3.36 -18.10
C GLY A 312 15.18 -4.75 -17.94
N ASP A 313 15.81 -5.75 -18.58
CA ASP A 313 15.25 -7.11 -18.66
C ASP A 313 15.09 -7.80 -17.29
N ASP A 314 15.89 -7.37 -16.32
CA ASP A 314 15.88 -7.87 -14.94
C ASP A 314 15.05 -6.98 -13.99
N ALA A 315 14.00 -6.32 -14.51
CA ALA A 315 13.11 -5.48 -13.71
C ALA A 315 12.47 -6.22 -12.51
N GLU A 316 12.35 -7.54 -12.55
CA GLU A 316 11.85 -8.35 -11.41
C GLU A 316 12.92 -8.65 -10.36
N SER A 317 14.19 -8.32 -10.61
CA SER A 317 15.28 -8.56 -9.67
C SER A 317 15.52 -7.33 -8.81
N PHE A 318 15.74 -7.56 -7.51
CA PHE A 318 16.22 -6.52 -6.60
C PHE A 318 17.70 -6.25 -6.86
N ARG A 319 18.00 -5.19 -7.62
CA ARG A 319 19.37 -4.81 -8.01
C ARG A 319 19.62 -3.31 -7.77
N PRO A 320 20.04 -2.89 -6.57
CA PRO A 320 20.32 -1.48 -6.27
C PRO A 320 21.31 -0.81 -7.23
N GLU A 321 22.26 -1.57 -7.77
CA GLU A 321 23.27 -1.10 -8.71
C GLU A 321 22.67 -0.45 -9.96
N ARG A 322 21.41 -0.77 -10.33
CA ARG A 322 20.72 -0.09 -11.43
C ARG A 322 20.69 1.42 -11.29
N TRP A 323 20.66 1.92 -10.05
CA TRP A 323 20.59 3.36 -9.78
C TRP A 323 21.97 4.03 -9.85
N LEU A 324 23.05 3.25 -9.80
CA LEU A 324 24.43 3.72 -9.74
C LEU A 324 25.16 3.54 -11.08
N ASP A 325 24.90 2.44 -11.78
CA ASP A 325 25.57 2.08 -13.03
C ASP A 325 24.92 2.76 -14.25
N ALA A 326 23.67 3.17 -14.12
CA ALA A 326 22.91 3.78 -15.20
C ALA A 326 23.33 5.23 -15.47
N ASP A 327 23.24 5.66 -16.73
CA ASP A 327 23.49 7.05 -17.07
C ASP A 327 22.41 8.00 -16.50
N LYS A 328 22.70 9.30 -16.51
CA LYS A 328 21.80 10.32 -15.95
C LYS A 328 20.42 10.35 -16.62
N LYS A 329 20.32 10.02 -17.90
CA LYS A 329 19.06 10.02 -18.65
C LYS A 329 18.21 8.82 -18.22
N GLN A 330 18.82 7.65 -18.08
CA GLN A 330 18.16 6.45 -17.60
C GLN A 330 17.72 6.58 -16.14
N VAL A 331 18.58 7.09 -15.25
CA VAL A 331 18.21 7.37 -13.85
C VAL A 331 17.01 8.31 -13.78
N LYS A 332 17.01 9.37 -14.60
CA LYS A 332 15.87 10.30 -14.67
C LYS A 332 14.58 9.62 -15.14
N ALA A 333 14.65 8.74 -16.15
CA ALA A 333 13.49 7.99 -16.61
C ALA A 333 12.95 7.06 -15.51
N MET A 334 13.84 6.31 -14.84
CA MET A 334 13.47 5.46 -13.72
C MET A 334 12.84 6.26 -12.56
N ASP A 335 13.42 7.42 -12.21
CA ASP A 335 12.88 8.33 -11.19
C ASP A 335 11.47 8.85 -11.53
N GLN A 336 11.23 9.15 -12.81
CA GLN A 336 9.92 9.58 -13.30
C GLN A 336 8.88 8.45 -13.30
N SER A 337 9.31 7.20 -13.26
CA SER A 337 8.44 6.02 -13.17
C SER A 337 8.21 5.51 -11.76
N MET A 338 8.88 6.10 -10.76
CA MET A 338 8.64 5.80 -9.35
C MET A 338 7.31 6.42 -8.88
N LEU A 339 6.43 5.56 -8.38
CA LEU A 339 5.10 5.89 -7.88
C LEU A 339 4.93 5.61 -6.38
N ALA A 340 5.97 5.15 -5.68
CA ALA A 340 5.95 4.87 -4.24
C ALA A 340 5.44 6.05 -3.37
N PHE A 341 5.62 7.29 -3.84
CA PHE A 341 5.11 8.51 -3.18
C PHE A 341 4.03 9.24 -4.00
N GLY A 342 3.50 8.62 -5.06
CA GLY A 342 2.66 9.27 -6.06
C GLY A 342 3.38 10.44 -6.75
N GLN A 343 2.63 11.18 -7.57
CA GLN A 343 3.16 12.31 -8.34
C GLN A 343 2.15 13.46 -8.49
N GLY A 344 2.67 14.63 -8.89
CA GLY A 344 1.89 15.83 -9.17
C GLY A 344 1.35 16.50 -7.89
N THR A 345 0.25 17.23 -8.04
CA THR A 345 -0.37 18.01 -6.95
C THR A 345 -0.79 17.16 -5.75
N ARG A 346 -1.15 15.90 -6.00
CA ARG A 346 -1.53 14.88 -5.00
C ARG A 346 -0.37 13.97 -4.55
N GLY A 347 0.88 14.29 -4.88
CA GLY A 347 2.04 13.57 -4.36
C GLY A 347 2.08 13.60 -2.82
N CYS A 348 2.64 12.54 -2.23
CA CYS A 348 2.71 12.33 -0.79
C CYS A 348 3.38 13.51 -0.08
N VAL A 349 2.67 14.12 0.88
CA VAL A 349 3.22 15.22 1.68
C VAL A 349 4.29 14.73 2.65
N GLY A 350 4.16 13.47 3.13
CA GLY A 350 5.05 12.86 4.11
C GLY A 350 6.35 12.27 3.55
N LYS A 351 6.66 12.51 2.27
CA LYS A 351 7.84 11.91 1.61
C LYS A 351 9.14 12.13 2.40
N HIS A 352 9.38 13.34 2.91
CA HIS A 352 10.59 13.63 3.68
C HIS A 352 10.61 12.94 5.04
N VAL A 353 9.47 12.83 5.72
CA VAL A 353 9.33 12.06 6.97
C VAL A 353 9.72 10.60 6.73
N ALA A 354 9.14 9.99 5.69
CA ALA A 354 9.38 8.60 5.35
C ALA A 354 10.85 8.34 4.94
N MET A 355 11.41 9.18 4.06
CA MET A 355 12.81 9.01 3.66
C MET A 355 13.80 9.19 4.81
N MET A 356 13.49 10.07 5.78
CA MET A 356 14.27 10.20 7.01
C MET A 356 14.19 8.94 7.87
N ALA A 357 12.98 8.44 8.12
CA ALA A 357 12.78 7.19 8.86
C ALA A 357 13.53 6.02 8.21
N LEU A 358 13.37 5.83 6.90
CA LEU A 358 14.00 4.74 6.15
C LEU A 358 15.52 4.86 6.15
N THR A 359 16.07 6.03 5.81
CA THR A 359 17.53 6.24 5.76
C THR A 359 18.19 5.97 7.10
N LYS A 360 17.65 6.56 8.17
CA LYS A 360 18.23 6.41 9.52
C LYS A 360 18.08 4.97 10.02
N THR A 361 16.90 4.38 9.88
CA THR A 361 16.61 3.06 10.45
C THR A 361 17.31 1.94 9.70
N VAL A 362 17.24 1.93 8.36
CA VAL A 362 17.93 0.90 7.56
C VAL A 362 19.44 1.00 7.76
N GLY A 363 20.01 2.21 7.66
CA GLY A 363 21.44 2.41 7.83
C GLY A 363 21.93 2.06 9.24
N GLN A 364 21.20 2.49 10.30
CA GLN A 364 21.61 2.19 11.68
C GLN A 364 21.54 0.69 12.00
N ILE A 365 20.48 0.00 11.56
CA ILE A 365 20.31 -1.42 11.86
C ILE A 365 21.38 -2.25 11.16
N VAL A 366 21.63 -2.00 9.87
CA VAL A 366 22.68 -2.72 9.12
C VAL A 366 24.09 -2.39 9.65
N ARG A 367 24.28 -1.22 10.26
CA ARG A 367 25.55 -0.87 10.92
C ARG A 367 25.80 -1.69 12.18
N VAL A 368 24.75 -1.94 12.98
CA VAL A 368 24.88 -2.51 14.33
C VAL A 368 24.68 -4.02 14.34
N PHE A 369 23.83 -4.55 13.48
CA PHE A 369 23.43 -5.96 13.49
C PHE A 369 23.76 -6.65 12.17
N ASP A 370 24.11 -7.92 12.28
CA ASP A 370 24.08 -8.85 11.15
C ASP A 370 22.70 -9.52 11.10
N MET A 371 22.02 -9.41 9.97
CA MET A 371 20.64 -9.88 9.81
C MET A 371 20.62 -11.09 8.89
N GLU A 372 20.04 -12.18 9.37
CA GLU A 372 19.86 -13.40 8.60
C GLU A 372 18.40 -13.83 8.51
N TRP A 373 18.12 -14.66 7.52
CA TRP A 373 16.80 -15.22 7.31
C TRP A 373 16.52 -16.32 8.34
N ALA A 374 15.66 -16.04 9.32
CA ALA A 374 15.42 -16.96 10.43
C ALA A 374 14.47 -18.14 10.11
N ALA A 375 13.69 -18.07 9.03
CA ALA A 375 12.71 -19.13 8.74
C ALA A 375 13.40 -20.34 8.06
N PRO A 376 13.09 -21.59 8.48
CA PRO A 376 13.75 -22.81 8.00
C PRO A 376 13.43 -23.16 6.53
N SER A 377 12.55 -22.40 5.88
CA SER A 377 12.30 -22.46 4.44
C SER A 377 12.36 -21.05 3.88
N ASP A 378 12.85 -20.94 2.64
CA ASP A 378 12.92 -19.67 1.91
C ASP A 378 11.54 -19.04 1.61
N ASN A 379 10.45 -19.70 2.00
CA ASN A 379 9.08 -19.44 1.56
C ASN A 379 8.35 -18.28 2.25
N ALA A 380 9.03 -17.33 2.92
CA ALA A 380 8.37 -16.04 3.08
C ALA A 380 8.51 -15.29 1.75
N HIS A 381 7.46 -15.41 0.95
CA HIS A 381 7.25 -14.55 -0.18
C HIS A 381 6.46 -13.33 0.31
N LEU A 382 6.96 -12.12 0.08
CA LEU A 382 6.08 -10.95 0.11
C LEU A 382 5.09 -11.14 -1.04
N ARG A 383 3.79 -11.25 -0.75
CA ARG A 383 2.77 -11.51 -1.79
C ARG A 383 2.82 -10.42 -2.88
N THR A 384 3.43 -10.74 -4.01
CA THR A 384 3.55 -9.95 -5.23
C THR A 384 2.39 -10.24 -6.19
N GLU A 385 2.30 -9.52 -7.30
CA GLU A 385 1.39 -9.85 -8.40
C GLU A 385 1.69 -11.24 -9.00
N HIS A 386 2.97 -11.62 -9.07
CA HIS A 386 3.40 -12.98 -9.41
C HIS A 386 2.89 -14.02 -8.38
N ASP A 387 2.82 -13.69 -7.09
CA ASP A 387 2.15 -14.54 -6.11
C ASP A 387 0.66 -14.61 -6.27
N ALA A 388 -0.01 -13.57 -6.77
CA ALA A 388 -1.45 -13.69 -7.04
C ALA A 388 -1.72 -14.77 -8.09
N GLN A 389 -0.77 -14.97 -9.02
CA GLN A 389 -0.77 -16.07 -9.99
C GLN A 389 -0.38 -17.42 -9.33
N LEU A 390 0.51 -17.42 -8.32
CA LEU A 390 0.94 -18.61 -7.57
C LEU A 390 0.08 -18.96 -6.33
N ALA A 391 -0.83 -18.10 -5.89
CA ALA A 391 -1.58 -18.18 -4.64
C ALA A 391 -2.64 -19.30 -4.60
N TRP A 392 -2.59 -20.19 -5.58
CA TRP A 392 -3.38 -21.39 -5.63
C TRP A 392 -2.45 -22.54 -5.27
N SER A 393 -2.63 -23.13 -4.08
CA SER A 393 -1.84 -24.31 -3.70
C SER A 393 -2.12 -25.47 -4.66
N ALA A 394 -1.21 -26.45 -4.78
CA ALA A 394 -1.46 -27.67 -5.56
C ALA A 394 -2.72 -28.44 -5.09
N GLU A 395 -3.15 -28.23 -3.84
CA GLU A 395 -4.37 -28.76 -3.25
C GLU A 395 -5.62 -27.94 -3.61
N ASP A 396 -5.49 -26.61 -3.79
CA ASP A 396 -6.56 -25.76 -4.35
C ASP A 396 -6.68 -25.92 -5.88
N TRP A 397 -5.61 -26.38 -6.55
CA TRP A 397 -5.59 -26.83 -7.95
C TRP A 397 -6.48 -28.05 -8.20
N VAL A 398 -6.98 -28.69 -7.15
CA VAL A 398 -7.95 -29.77 -7.25
C VAL A 398 -9.30 -29.26 -7.78
N TYR A 399 -9.61 -27.97 -7.58
CA TYR A 399 -10.68 -27.28 -8.29
C TYR A 399 -10.26 -26.73 -9.64
N GLY A 400 -8.99 -26.82 -10.05
CA GLY A 400 -8.51 -26.51 -11.40
C GLY A 400 -8.64 -27.70 -12.38
N ARG A 401 -8.89 -28.91 -11.87
CA ARG A 401 -9.06 -30.10 -12.71
C ARG A 401 -10.48 -30.20 -13.25
N TYR A 402 -10.58 -30.50 -14.55
CA TYR A 402 -11.84 -30.71 -15.26
C TYR A 402 -12.86 -31.56 -14.47
N GLU A 403 -12.44 -32.69 -13.88
CA GLU A 403 -13.34 -33.65 -13.22
C GLU A 403 -14.12 -33.07 -12.02
N LYS A 404 -13.60 -32.02 -11.38
CA LYS A 404 -14.27 -31.35 -10.26
C LYS A 404 -15.04 -30.12 -10.71
N GLN A 405 -14.46 -29.30 -11.58
CA GLN A 405 -15.13 -28.11 -12.11
C GLN A 405 -16.39 -28.48 -12.90
N ALA A 406 -16.29 -29.47 -13.80
CA ALA A 406 -17.39 -29.83 -14.68
C ALA A 406 -18.62 -30.30 -13.91
N LYS A 407 -18.42 -31.12 -12.86
CA LYS A 407 -19.52 -31.56 -11.98
C LYS A 407 -20.21 -30.39 -11.29
N PHE A 408 -19.46 -29.41 -10.81
CA PHE A 408 -20.01 -28.22 -10.17
C PHE A 408 -20.79 -27.36 -11.18
N TYR A 409 -20.21 -27.09 -12.35
CA TYR A 409 -20.84 -26.30 -13.41
C TYR A 409 -22.14 -26.96 -13.91
N PHE A 410 -22.13 -28.27 -14.19
CA PHE A 410 -23.34 -28.98 -14.59
C PHE A 410 -24.44 -28.92 -13.53
N LYS A 411 -24.11 -29.04 -12.25
CA LYS A 411 -25.09 -28.89 -11.17
C LYS A 411 -25.73 -27.50 -11.17
N GLN A 412 -24.95 -26.45 -11.37
CA GLN A 412 -25.43 -25.07 -11.37
C GLN A 412 -26.26 -24.72 -12.60
N VAL A 413 -25.89 -25.25 -13.76
CA VAL A 413 -26.62 -25.08 -15.02
C VAL A 413 -27.96 -25.82 -14.97
N LEU A 414 -27.97 -27.09 -14.55
CA LEU A 414 -29.21 -27.86 -14.40
C LEU A 414 -30.18 -27.22 -13.40
N ALA A 415 -29.67 -26.70 -12.29
CA ALA A 415 -30.48 -25.97 -11.31
C ALA A 415 -31.02 -24.62 -11.84
N SER A 416 -30.39 -24.04 -12.87
CA SER A 416 -30.84 -22.77 -13.46
C SER A 416 -31.94 -22.92 -14.51
N GLY A 417 -32.13 -24.12 -15.06
CA GLY A 417 -33.04 -24.37 -16.19
C GLY A 417 -32.56 -23.80 -17.53
N LEU A 418 -31.35 -23.22 -17.59
CA LEU A 418 -30.75 -22.72 -18.82
C LEU A 418 -30.24 -23.87 -19.71
N LYS A 419 -30.42 -23.73 -21.02
CA LYS A 419 -30.00 -24.72 -22.02
C LYS A 419 -28.77 -24.32 -22.83
N HIS A 420 -28.26 -23.10 -22.63
CA HIS A 420 -27.10 -22.58 -23.33
C HIS A 420 -26.08 -22.09 -22.33
N MET A 421 -24.80 -22.44 -22.53
CA MET A 421 -23.71 -22.07 -21.65
C MET A 421 -22.52 -21.60 -22.46
N TYR A 422 -21.91 -20.50 -21.98
CA TYR A 422 -20.64 -20.01 -22.49
C TYR A 422 -19.50 -20.55 -21.64
N VAL A 423 -18.45 -21.11 -22.26
CA VAL A 423 -17.25 -21.58 -21.56
C VAL A 423 -16.07 -20.69 -21.92
N ALA A 424 -15.50 -20.07 -20.88
CA ALA A 424 -14.25 -19.34 -20.96
C ALA A 424 -13.11 -20.29 -20.59
N SER A 425 -12.45 -20.88 -21.59
CA SER A 425 -11.24 -21.68 -21.39
C SER A 425 -10.31 -21.50 -22.59
N GLY A 426 -9.00 -21.44 -22.30
CA GLY A 426 -7.95 -21.48 -23.31
C GLY A 426 -7.64 -22.91 -23.80
N ASP A 427 -8.13 -23.94 -23.10
CA ASP A 427 -7.89 -25.34 -23.43
C ASP A 427 -9.03 -25.90 -24.29
N GLN A 428 -8.75 -26.11 -25.57
CA GLN A 428 -9.73 -26.59 -26.55
C GLN A 428 -10.12 -28.07 -26.34
N GLU A 429 -9.23 -28.89 -25.78
CA GLU A 429 -9.52 -30.30 -25.51
C GLU A 429 -10.51 -30.42 -24.34
N GLU A 430 -10.32 -29.63 -23.29
CA GLU A 430 -11.24 -29.57 -22.17
C GLU A 430 -12.60 -28.98 -22.56
N VAL A 431 -12.63 -27.97 -23.43
CA VAL A 431 -13.88 -27.42 -23.99
C VAL A 431 -14.64 -28.49 -24.77
N ALA A 432 -13.96 -29.23 -25.65
CA ALA A 432 -14.58 -30.30 -26.43
C ALA A 432 -15.14 -31.42 -25.53
N ARG A 433 -14.37 -31.82 -24.51
CA ARG A 433 -14.80 -32.78 -23.49
C ARG A 433 -16.04 -32.27 -22.72
N PHE A 434 -16.03 -31.01 -22.32
CA PHE A 434 -17.17 -30.37 -21.65
C PHE A 434 -18.41 -30.36 -22.54
N ALA A 435 -18.27 -29.94 -23.79
CA ALA A 435 -19.36 -29.85 -24.75
C ALA A 435 -20.01 -31.23 -24.98
N TYR A 436 -19.21 -32.29 -25.06
CA TYR A 436 -19.71 -33.66 -25.16
C TYR A 436 -20.55 -34.06 -23.94
N GLU A 437 -20.04 -33.86 -22.72
CA GLU A 437 -20.76 -34.19 -21.49
C GLU A 437 -22.01 -33.30 -21.27
N ALA A 438 -21.99 -32.07 -21.79
CA ALA A 438 -23.11 -31.13 -21.75
C ALA A 438 -24.25 -31.55 -22.70
N ALA A 439 -23.91 -32.06 -23.88
CA ALA A 439 -24.88 -32.53 -24.87
C ALA A 439 -25.73 -33.68 -24.32
N GLU A 440 -25.15 -34.61 -23.55
CA GLU A 440 -25.89 -35.68 -22.86
C GLU A 440 -26.93 -35.16 -21.86
N LYS A 441 -26.79 -33.90 -21.42
CA LYS A 441 -27.68 -33.23 -20.47
C LYS A 441 -28.58 -32.19 -21.14
N ASN A 442 -28.66 -32.20 -22.48
CA ASN A 442 -29.43 -31.25 -23.29
C ASN A 442 -29.03 -29.78 -23.07
N VAL A 443 -27.72 -29.55 -22.87
CA VAL A 443 -27.11 -28.21 -22.74
C VAL A 443 -26.16 -27.98 -23.92
N THR A 444 -26.33 -26.84 -24.60
CA THR A 444 -25.46 -26.38 -25.68
C THR A 444 -24.32 -25.54 -25.12
N VAL A 445 -23.09 -25.79 -25.60
CA VAL A 445 -21.89 -25.07 -25.19
C VAL A 445 -21.37 -24.22 -26.34
N SER A 446 -21.01 -22.98 -26.05
CA SER A 446 -20.34 -22.07 -26.98
C SER A 446 -19.12 -21.42 -26.32
N THR A 447 -18.14 -21.06 -27.13
CA THR A 447 -16.96 -20.28 -26.74
C THR A 447 -16.89 -18.99 -27.56
N LYS A 448 -15.94 -18.10 -27.27
CA LYS A 448 -15.67 -16.92 -28.10
C LYS A 448 -15.49 -17.29 -29.57
N SER A 449 -14.81 -18.40 -29.87
CA SER A 449 -14.55 -18.83 -31.24
C SER A 449 -15.83 -19.20 -32.01
N ASP A 450 -16.87 -19.66 -31.31
CA ASP A 450 -18.16 -20.02 -31.93
C ASP A 450 -19.05 -18.81 -32.19
N LEU A 451 -18.76 -17.68 -31.54
CA LEU A 451 -19.56 -16.46 -31.61
C LEU A 451 -19.00 -15.43 -32.60
N LEU A 452 -17.74 -15.60 -33.02
CA LEU A 452 -17.02 -14.64 -33.86
C LEU A 452 -17.06 -15.04 -35.35
N GLY A 453 -17.12 -14.03 -36.23
CA GLY A 453 -16.90 -14.23 -37.66
C GLY A 453 -15.44 -14.53 -38.00
N ALA A 454 -15.16 -14.96 -39.23
CA ALA A 454 -13.82 -15.37 -39.65
C ALA A 454 -12.74 -14.27 -39.48
N GLU A 455 -13.11 -13.01 -39.67
CA GLU A 455 -12.21 -11.86 -39.50
C GLU A 455 -11.90 -11.60 -38.01
N ASP A 456 -12.94 -11.58 -37.17
CA ASP A 456 -12.80 -11.36 -35.73
C ASP A 456 -12.07 -12.52 -35.04
N ALA A 457 -12.27 -13.76 -35.52
CA ALA A 457 -11.54 -14.93 -35.04
C ALA A 457 -10.04 -14.85 -35.36
N ALA A 458 -9.67 -14.32 -36.53
CA ALA A 458 -8.28 -14.10 -36.90
C ALA A 458 -7.63 -13.00 -36.04
N GLN A 459 -8.37 -11.93 -35.72
CA GLN A 459 -7.91 -10.88 -34.80
C GLN A 459 -7.74 -11.43 -33.38
N LEU A 460 -8.72 -12.20 -32.89
CA LEU A 460 -8.63 -12.85 -31.57
C LEU A 460 -7.40 -13.76 -31.47
N GLY A 461 -7.10 -14.53 -32.53
CA GLY A 461 -5.93 -15.40 -32.57
C GLY A 461 -4.58 -14.67 -32.58
N ALA A 462 -4.56 -13.38 -32.92
CA ALA A 462 -3.36 -12.54 -32.88
C ALA A 462 -3.12 -11.89 -31.51
N LEU A 463 -4.08 -11.97 -30.59
CA LEU A 463 -3.97 -11.43 -29.23
C LEU A 463 -3.21 -12.39 -28.30
N SER A 464 -2.58 -11.85 -27.26
CA SER A 464 -2.00 -12.64 -26.17
C SER A 464 -3.08 -13.41 -25.40
N LEU A 465 -2.68 -14.44 -24.65
CA LEU A 465 -3.61 -15.25 -23.85
C LEU A 465 -4.41 -14.41 -22.85
N ASP A 466 -3.79 -13.42 -22.23
CA ASP A 466 -4.45 -12.53 -21.27
C ASP A 466 -5.48 -11.62 -21.95
N GLU A 467 -5.16 -11.10 -23.12
CA GLU A 467 -6.08 -10.29 -23.93
C GLU A 467 -7.26 -11.14 -24.44
N GLN A 468 -7.01 -12.38 -24.85
CA GLN A 468 -8.06 -13.33 -25.20
C GLN A 468 -8.94 -13.69 -23.98
N GLY A 469 -8.37 -13.76 -22.79
CA GLY A 469 -9.10 -13.95 -21.53
C GLY A 469 -9.94 -12.73 -21.16
N MET A 470 -9.48 -11.52 -21.49
CA MET A 470 -10.29 -10.29 -21.34
C MET A 470 -11.53 -10.33 -22.23
N VAL A 471 -11.43 -10.86 -23.46
CA VAL A 471 -12.59 -11.06 -24.34
C VAL A 471 -13.59 -12.02 -23.69
N ASP A 472 -13.15 -13.14 -23.13
CA ASP A 472 -14.01 -14.05 -22.38
C ASP A 472 -14.72 -13.34 -21.22
N PHE A 473 -13.98 -12.55 -20.44
CA PHE A 473 -14.53 -11.80 -19.33
C PHE A 473 -15.63 -10.80 -19.78
N LEU A 474 -15.40 -10.08 -20.88
CA LEU A 474 -16.38 -9.15 -21.45
C LEU A 474 -17.65 -9.84 -21.91
N VAL A 475 -17.56 -11.04 -22.49
CA VAL A 475 -18.71 -11.86 -22.86
C VAL A 475 -19.46 -12.34 -21.60
N MET A 476 -18.73 -12.80 -20.58
CA MET A 476 -19.30 -13.27 -19.32
C MET A 476 -20.03 -12.16 -18.55
N LEU A 477 -19.62 -10.89 -18.65
CA LEU A 477 -20.33 -9.74 -18.06
C LEU A 477 -21.75 -9.55 -18.61
N ARG A 478 -22.06 -10.14 -19.78
CA ARG A 478 -23.38 -10.09 -20.40
C ARG A 478 -24.21 -11.34 -20.13
N ALA A 479 -23.67 -12.32 -19.40
CA ALA A 479 -24.37 -13.56 -19.09
C ALA A 479 -25.54 -13.32 -18.12
N SER A 480 -26.66 -14.02 -18.32
CA SER A 480 -27.82 -13.97 -17.41
C SER A 480 -27.52 -14.62 -16.05
N LYS A 481 -26.53 -15.52 -15.99
CA LYS A 481 -26.05 -16.15 -14.76
C LYS A 481 -24.56 -16.45 -14.90
N PHE A 482 -23.80 -16.05 -13.90
CA PHE A 482 -22.37 -16.31 -13.82
C PHE A 482 -22.11 -17.49 -12.87
N VAL A 483 -21.25 -18.41 -13.26
CA VAL A 483 -20.83 -19.55 -12.44
C VAL A 483 -19.30 -19.63 -12.51
N SER A 484 -18.64 -19.59 -11.36
CA SER A 484 -17.20 -19.74 -11.23
C SER A 484 -16.88 -20.57 -9.99
N VAL A 485 -15.71 -21.19 -9.97
CA VAL A 485 -15.17 -21.87 -8.80
C VAL A 485 -14.19 -20.91 -8.11
N GLY A 486 -14.70 -20.17 -7.14
CA GLY A 486 -13.98 -19.15 -6.39
C GLY A 486 -14.99 -18.22 -5.72
N ARG A 487 -14.84 -17.99 -4.42
CA ARG A 487 -15.74 -17.11 -3.65
C ARG A 487 -15.36 -15.66 -3.81
#